data_AF-A0A957S8D6-F1
#
_entry.id   AF-A0A957S8D6-F1
#
_cell.length_a   1.000
_cell.length_b   1.000
_cell.length_c   1.000
_cell.angle_alpha   90.00
_cell.angle_beta   90.00
_cell.angle_gamma   90.00
#
_symmetry.space_group_name_H-M   'P 1'
#
loop_
_entity.id
_entity.type
_entity.pdbx_description
1 polymer ?
#
loop_
_entity_poly.entity_id
_entity_poly.type
_entity_poly.pdbx_seq_one_letter_code
_entity_poly.pdbx_strand_id
1 'polypeptide(L)'
;RWNIYIKKYLGDATGAPSSLTPKSVVGLYNSGSNEIKELFGAMLFNNPKPTAYLRYFLEIAVGKNSTDSRQGDDAPPEDALGVDVQTDDEIVLDFFAGSCSTAHAVLAHNREDGRARRFIMVQQPEPTPPNSLARRHGFATIADLGKERIRRVLHKLALEDCEGFRVYTIEEEH
;
A
#
# COMPACT_ATOMS: atom_id res chain seq x y z
N ARG A 1 -30.07 -9.67 -20.44
CA ARG A 1 -29.08 -8.67 -20.93
C ARG A 1 -29.35 -7.40 -20.16
N TRP A 2 -28.43 -6.95 -19.30
CA TRP A 2 -28.63 -5.73 -18.52
C TRP A 2 -27.91 -4.58 -19.21
N ASN A 3 -28.66 -3.53 -19.55
CA ASN A 3 -28.09 -2.27 -20.02
C ASN A 3 -27.93 -1.36 -18.81
N ILE A 4 -26.70 -0.93 -18.53
CA ILE A 4 -26.42 0.06 -17.50
C ILE A 4 -26.75 1.45 -18.08
N TYR A 5 -27.68 2.16 -17.46
CA TYR A 5 -28.00 3.55 -17.77
C TYR A 5 -27.41 4.46 -16.70
N ILE A 6 -26.63 5.46 -17.14
CA ILE A 6 -26.11 6.51 -16.27
C ILE A 6 -27.07 7.70 -16.33
N LYS A 7 -27.74 8.04 -15.24
CA LYS A 7 -28.45 9.32 -15.11
C LYS A 7 -27.54 10.34 -14.43
N LYS A 8 -27.16 11.38 -15.17
CA LYS A 8 -26.58 12.61 -14.62
C LYS A 8 -27.72 13.51 -14.16
N TYR A 9 -27.74 13.80 -12.86
CA TYR A 9 -28.59 14.84 -12.29
C TYR A 9 -27.67 15.99 -11.88
N LEU A 10 -27.75 17.13 -12.57
CA LEU A 10 -27.51 18.51 -12.12
C LEU A 10 -27.23 19.41 -13.33
N GLY A 11 -28.09 20.42 -13.53
CA GLY A 11 -27.81 21.57 -14.38
C GLY A 11 -26.80 22.52 -13.71
N ASP A 12 -26.08 23.30 -14.52
CA ASP A 12 -25.11 24.36 -14.20
C ASP A 12 -24.15 24.15 -12.99
N ALA A 13 -24.02 22.92 -12.49
CA ALA A 13 -22.94 22.49 -11.63
C ALA A 13 -21.77 22.08 -12.54
N THR A 14 -20.67 22.82 -12.46
CA THR A 14 -19.38 22.49 -13.09
C THR A 14 -18.78 21.24 -12.45
N GLY A 15 -19.35 20.09 -12.81
CA GLY A 15 -18.84 18.74 -12.56
C GLY A 15 -18.92 18.27 -11.11
N ALA A 16 -19.76 17.27 -10.85
CA ALA A 16 -19.54 16.36 -9.72
C ALA A 16 -18.08 15.85 -9.79
N PRO A 17 -17.34 15.76 -8.67
CA PRO A 17 -15.92 15.42 -8.73
C PRO A 17 -15.76 14.12 -9.51
N SER A 18 -15.06 14.21 -10.65
CA SER A 18 -14.47 13.03 -11.27
C SER A 18 -13.64 12.35 -10.20
N SER A 19 -13.85 11.04 -9.98
CA SER A 19 -13.08 10.23 -9.02
C SER A 19 -11.66 10.77 -8.88
N LEU A 20 -11.26 11.16 -7.66
CA LEU A 20 -9.96 11.80 -7.40
C LEU A 20 -8.81 10.97 -8.02
N THR A 21 -9.00 9.65 -8.08
CA THR A 21 -8.06 8.71 -8.66
C THR A 21 -7.89 8.88 -10.18
N PRO A 22 -6.69 9.25 -10.66
CA PRO A 22 -6.42 9.38 -12.09
C PRO A 22 -6.57 8.04 -12.81
N LYS A 23 -7.33 8.02 -13.91
CA LYS A 23 -7.53 6.79 -14.71
C LYS A 23 -6.21 6.20 -15.23
N SER A 24 -5.18 7.01 -15.42
CA SER A 24 -3.82 6.59 -15.79
C SER A 24 -3.16 5.74 -14.70
N VAL A 25 -3.46 5.99 -13.42
CA VAL A 25 -2.94 5.25 -12.27
C VAL A 25 -3.76 3.98 -12.01
N VAL A 26 -5.09 4.05 -12.13
CA VAL A 26 -6.01 2.92 -11.82
C VAL A 26 -6.16 1.94 -12.99
N GLY A 27 -5.94 2.38 -14.24
CA GLY A 27 -6.21 1.60 -15.44
C GLY A 27 -5.25 0.42 -15.71
N LEU A 28 -4.25 0.21 -14.85
CA LEU A 28 -3.29 -0.88 -14.98
C LEU A 28 -3.83 -2.16 -14.31
N TYR A 29 -4.87 -2.76 -14.90
CA TYR A 29 -5.56 -3.93 -14.34
C TYR A 29 -4.66 -5.14 -14.04
N ASN A 30 -3.44 -5.19 -14.58
CA ASN A 30 -2.54 -6.34 -14.48
C ASN A 30 -1.21 -6.07 -13.76
N SER A 31 -0.91 -4.84 -13.33
CA SER A 31 0.40 -4.50 -12.75
C SER A 31 0.68 -5.26 -11.45
N GLY A 32 -0.29 -5.33 -10.53
CA GLY A 32 -0.13 -6.08 -9.29
C GLY A 32 0.18 -7.57 -9.52
N SER A 33 -0.51 -8.19 -10.48
CA SER A 33 -0.28 -9.60 -10.83
C SER A 33 1.11 -9.82 -11.44
N ASN A 34 1.60 -8.85 -12.22
CA ASN A 34 2.95 -8.88 -12.77
C ASN A 34 4.01 -8.70 -11.68
N GLU A 35 3.81 -7.81 -10.71
CA GLU A 35 4.71 -7.66 -9.55
C GLU A 35 4.85 -8.96 -8.76
N ILE A 36 3.75 -9.68 -8.52
CA ILE A 36 3.81 -11.01 -7.88
C ILE A 36 4.61 -11.98 -8.73
N LYS A 37 4.36 -12.06 -10.03
CA LYS A 37 5.12 -12.95 -10.92
C LYS A 37 6.60 -12.60 -10.96
N GLU A 38 6.95 -11.32 -10.95
CA GLU A 38 8.34 -10.86 -10.96
C GLU A 38 9.06 -11.24 -9.65
N LEU A 39 8.41 -11.02 -8.50
CA LEU A 39 8.99 -11.37 -7.20
C LEU A 39 9.09 -12.88 -6.97
N PHE A 40 8.09 -13.64 -7.42
CA PHE A 40 7.95 -15.07 -7.08
C PHE A 40 8.29 -16.03 -8.21
N GLY A 41 8.46 -15.56 -9.44
CA GLY A 41 8.55 -16.39 -10.65
C GLY A 41 7.23 -17.08 -11.02
N ALA A 42 6.16 -16.90 -10.23
CA ALA A 42 4.88 -17.55 -10.39
C ALA A 42 3.75 -16.69 -9.83
N MET A 43 2.52 -16.92 -10.29
CA MET A 43 1.34 -16.22 -9.78
C MET A 43 0.82 -16.95 -8.53
N LEU A 44 1.32 -16.53 -7.35
CA LEU A 44 1.02 -17.16 -6.07
C LEU A 44 -0.12 -16.49 -5.29
N PHE A 45 -0.53 -15.28 -5.68
CA PHE A 45 -1.63 -14.56 -5.05
C PHE A 45 -2.52 -13.92 -6.11
N ASN A 46 -3.83 -14.07 -5.94
CA ASN A 46 -4.82 -13.52 -6.87
C ASN A 46 -5.21 -12.11 -6.47
N ASN A 47 -5.36 -11.23 -7.45
CA ASN A 47 -5.84 -9.85 -7.25
C ASN A 47 -5.02 -9.03 -6.23
N PRO A 48 -3.68 -9.07 -6.27
CA PRO A 48 -2.89 -8.14 -5.46
C PRO A 48 -3.21 -6.69 -5.84
N LYS A 49 -3.31 -5.81 -4.85
CA LYS A 49 -3.42 -4.37 -5.10
C LYS A 49 -2.13 -3.90 -5.79
N PRO A 50 -2.20 -3.16 -6.92
CA PRO A 50 -1.01 -2.58 -7.55
C PRO A 50 -0.27 -1.62 -6.62
N THR A 51 1.07 -1.68 -6.59
CA THR A 51 1.84 -0.73 -5.75
C THR A 51 1.69 0.70 -6.23
N ALA A 52 1.61 0.93 -7.55
CA ALA A 52 1.38 2.26 -8.12
C ALA A 52 0.05 2.89 -7.65
N TYR A 53 -0.98 2.06 -7.46
CA TYR A 53 -2.27 2.54 -6.93
C TYR A 53 -2.14 2.94 -5.46
N LEU A 54 -1.45 2.14 -4.65
CA LEU A 54 -1.21 2.44 -3.23
C LEU A 54 -0.32 3.67 -3.05
N ARG A 55 0.69 3.83 -3.90
CA ARG A 55 1.56 5.00 -3.94
C ARG A 55 0.76 6.29 -4.09
N TYR A 56 -0.23 6.31 -4.98
CA TYR A 56 -1.08 7.49 -5.15
C TYR A 56 -1.78 7.92 -3.85
N PHE A 57 -2.27 6.97 -3.04
CA PHE A 57 -2.83 7.29 -1.72
C PHE A 57 -1.76 7.68 -0.71
N LEU A 58 -0.59 7.05 -0.76
CA LEU A 58 0.54 7.44 0.08
C LEU A 58 0.93 8.90 -0.19
N GLU A 59 1.05 9.32 -1.44
CA GLU A 59 1.39 10.71 -1.81
C GLU A 59 0.33 11.74 -1.41
N ILE A 60 -0.92 11.33 -1.23
CA ILE A 60 -1.99 12.20 -0.74
C ILE A 60 -1.99 12.26 0.78
N ALA A 61 -1.93 11.11 1.43
CA ALA A 61 -2.02 10.98 2.89
C ALA A 61 -0.76 11.50 3.58
N VAL A 62 0.37 11.31 2.92
CA VAL A 62 1.67 11.83 3.33
C VAL A 62 1.94 13.06 2.47
N GLY A 63 1.62 14.23 3.00
CA GLY A 63 1.93 15.49 2.33
C GLY A 63 3.40 15.55 1.90
N LYS A 64 3.67 16.24 0.79
CA LYS A 64 5.02 16.75 0.53
C LYS A 64 5.27 17.81 1.59
N ASN A 65 6.03 17.51 2.63
CA ASN A 65 6.47 18.58 3.51
C ASN A 65 7.31 19.53 2.67
N SER A 66 6.79 20.75 2.56
CA SER A 66 7.50 21.92 2.09
C SER A 66 8.87 21.90 2.75
N THR A 67 9.92 21.84 1.94
CA THR A 67 11.22 22.37 2.32
C THR A 67 11.04 23.88 2.51
N ASP A 68 10.36 24.30 3.56
CA ASP A 68 10.43 25.66 4.05
C ASP A 68 10.12 25.72 5.54
N SER A 69 11.11 25.34 6.34
CA SER A 69 11.27 25.86 7.69
C SER A 69 12.71 26.34 7.85
N ARG A 70 13.08 27.32 7.03
CA ARG A 70 13.95 28.41 7.49
C ARG A 70 13.07 29.64 7.72
N GLN A 71 12.75 29.87 9.00
CA GLN A 71 12.39 31.17 9.60
C GLN A 71 11.09 31.88 9.15
N GLY A 72 10.17 32.11 10.09
CA GLY A 72 9.18 33.20 9.99
C GLY A 72 7.93 32.99 10.84
N ASP A 73 7.69 33.88 11.80
CA ASP A 73 6.60 33.87 12.79
C ASP A 73 5.18 34.17 12.24
N ASP A 74 4.89 33.87 10.97
CA ASP A 74 3.62 34.18 10.30
C ASP A 74 2.92 32.92 9.75
N ALA A 75 2.67 31.92 10.61
CA ALA A 75 1.87 30.75 10.24
C ALA A 75 0.37 31.10 10.16
N PRO A 76 -0.35 30.74 9.07
CA PRO A 76 -1.80 30.93 8.97
C PRO A 76 -2.56 30.00 9.93
N PRO A 77 -3.80 30.34 10.31
CA PRO A 77 -4.53 29.60 11.33
C PRO A 77 -4.96 28.21 10.83
N GLU A 78 -4.79 27.24 11.74
CA GLU A 78 -5.12 25.81 11.63
C GLU A 78 -6.44 25.53 10.88
N ASP A 79 -6.33 25.07 9.65
CA ASP A 79 -7.43 24.55 8.85
C ASP A 79 -7.68 23.04 9.14
N ALA A 80 -8.52 22.84 10.15
CA ALA A 80 -9.64 21.88 10.20
C ALA A 80 -9.43 20.35 10.07
N LEU A 81 -8.21 19.80 10.13
CA LEU A 81 -8.02 18.35 10.43
C LEU A 81 -6.86 18.01 11.37
N GLY A 82 -6.21 18.99 12.01
CA GLY A 82 -5.53 18.83 13.31
C GLY A 82 -4.60 17.64 13.49
N VAL A 83 -3.86 17.22 12.46
CA VAL A 83 -2.74 16.26 12.63
C VAL A 83 -1.46 16.95 12.21
N ASP A 84 -0.75 17.50 13.19
CA ASP A 84 0.64 17.91 13.05
C ASP A 84 1.49 16.64 12.92
N VAL A 85 1.68 16.16 11.68
CA VAL A 85 2.55 15.00 11.40
C VAL A 85 3.98 15.49 11.39
N GLN A 86 4.65 15.43 12.56
CA GLN A 86 6.10 15.46 12.66
C GLN A 86 6.70 14.47 11.63
N THR A 87 7.62 14.96 10.81
CA THR A 87 7.82 14.49 9.43
C THR A 87 8.61 13.19 9.28
N ASP A 88 9.04 12.59 10.38
CA ASP A 88 9.92 11.42 10.42
C ASP A 88 9.27 10.16 11.04
N ASP A 89 8.00 10.25 11.46
CA ASP A 89 7.35 9.19 12.25
C ASP A 89 6.08 8.58 11.64
N GLU A 90 5.81 8.84 10.35
CA GLU A 90 4.61 8.33 9.66
C GLU A 90 4.49 6.81 9.74
N ILE A 91 3.31 6.35 10.18
CA ILE A 91 2.95 4.93 10.26
C ILE A 91 1.81 4.66 9.30
N VAL A 92 2.06 3.75 8.35
CA VAL A 92 1.05 3.24 7.43
C VAL A 92 0.48 1.94 8.00
N LEU A 93 -0.79 1.97 8.40
CA LEU A 93 -1.51 0.78 8.88
C LEU A 93 -2.38 0.18 7.77
N ASP A 94 -2.22 -1.12 7.54
CA ASP A 94 -3.11 -1.90 6.69
C ASP A 94 -3.49 -3.20 7.40
N PHE A 95 -4.72 -3.24 7.91
CA PHE A 95 -5.25 -4.37 8.66
C PHE A 95 -5.98 -5.41 7.80
N PHE A 96 -5.93 -5.25 6.47
CA PHE A 96 -6.34 -6.23 5.47
C PHE A 96 -5.23 -6.41 4.44
N ALA A 97 -4.03 -6.72 4.96
CA ALA A 97 -2.78 -6.70 4.23
C ALA A 97 -2.79 -7.57 2.96
N GLY A 98 -3.48 -8.71 3.00
CA GLY A 98 -3.49 -9.70 1.94
C GLY A 98 -2.07 -10.14 1.58
N SER A 99 -1.65 -9.86 0.35
CA SER A 99 -0.27 -10.13 -0.08
C SER A 99 0.77 -9.14 0.42
N CYS A 100 0.42 -8.16 1.25
CA CYS A 100 1.30 -7.07 1.72
C CYS A 100 1.78 -6.11 0.62
N SER A 101 0.90 -5.77 -0.34
CA SER A 101 1.21 -4.75 -1.35
C SER A 101 1.51 -3.37 -0.75
N THR A 102 0.88 -3.01 0.39
CA THR A 102 1.09 -1.72 1.07
C THR A 102 2.51 -1.59 1.61
N ALA A 103 3.02 -2.61 2.31
CA ALA A 103 4.42 -2.63 2.74
C ALA A 103 5.41 -2.52 1.55
N HIS A 104 5.13 -3.18 0.43
CA HIS A 104 5.93 -3.03 -0.79
C HIS A 104 5.91 -1.57 -1.27
N ALA A 105 4.74 -0.96 -1.39
CA ALA A 105 4.63 0.44 -1.82
C ALA A 105 5.38 1.40 -0.88
N VAL A 106 5.30 1.19 0.44
CA VAL A 106 6.02 1.99 1.44
C VAL A 106 7.54 1.88 1.28
N LEU A 107 8.09 0.66 1.21
CA LEU A 107 9.54 0.44 1.05
C LEU A 107 10.06 1.04 -0.26
N ALA A 108 9.34 0.83 -1.36
CA ALA A 108 9.71 1.41 -2.65
C ALA A 108 9.67 2.94 -2.60
N HIS A 109 8.63 3.53 -1.99
CA HIS A 109 8.50 4.98 -1.91
C HIS A 109 9.57 5.62 -1.02
N ASN A 110 9.85 5.04 0.15
CA ASN A 110 10.95 5.43 1.05
C ASN A 110 12.30 5.43 0.32
N ARG A 111 12.57 4.38 -0.48
CA ARG A 111 13.82 4.27 -1.23
C ARG A 111 13.98 5.37 -2.28
N GLU A 112 12.87 5.84 -2.83
CA GLU A 112 12.83 6.87 -3.87
C GLU A 112 12.95 8.29 -3.32
N ASP A 113 12.28 8.60 -2.21
CA ASP A 113 12.26 9.95 -1.63
C ASP A 113 13.19 10.13 -0.41
N GLY A 114 13.88 9.05 0.01
CA GLY A 114 14.84 9.07 1.10
C GLY A 114 14.22 9.19 2.49
N ARG A 115 12.91 8.94 2.63
CA ARG A 115 12.19 9.02 3.91
C ARG A 115 12.12 7.67 4.60
N ALA A 116 11.77 7.68 5.89
CA ALA A 116 11.77 6.50 6.75
C ALA A 116 10.35 6.15 7.28
N ARG A 117 9.36 6.10 6.38
CA ARG A 117 7.99 5.74 6.78
C ARG A 117 7.94 4.30 7.28
N ARG A 118 7.20 4.06 8.36
CA ARG A 118 7.00 2.73 8.93
C ARG A 118 5.66 2.16 8.50
N PHE A 119 5.52 0.85 8.60
CA PHE A 119 4.25 0.18 8.33
C PHE A 119 3.89 -0.83 9.42
N ILE A 120 2.59 -1.04 9.59
CA ILE A 120 2.00 -2.11 10.38
C ILE A 120 1.05 -2.88 9.46
N MET A 121 1.36 -4.15 9.20
CA MET A 121 0.51 -5.03 8.39
C MET A 121 -0.14 -6.05 9.31
N VAL A 122 -1.48 -6.12 9.31
CA VAL A 122 -2.22 -7.18 9.99
C VAL A 122 -2.82 -8.11 8.95
N GLN A 123 -2.59 -9.41 9.13
CA GLN A 123 -3.12 -10.45 8.27
C GLN A 123 -3.52 -11.65 9.13
N GLN A 124 -4.77 -12.08 9.00
CA GLN A 124 -5.20 -13.35 9.57
C GLN A 124 -4.45 -14.51 8.88
N PRO A 125 -4.00 -15.54 9.60
CA PRO A 125 -3.30 -16.70 9.04
C PRO A 125 -4.25 -17.64 8.28
N GLU A 126 -4.97 -17.11 7.30
CA GLU A 126 -5.90 -17.85 6.44
C GLU A 126 -5.14 -18.91 5.63
N PRO A 127 -5.55 -20.20 5.68
CA PRO A 127 -4.91 -21.25 4.91
C PRO A 127 -4.99 -20.99 3.39
N THR A 128 -3.89 -21.19 2.67
CA THR A 128 -3.93 -21.20 1.20
C THR A 128 -4.74 -22.40 0.69
N PRO A 129 -5.48 -22.29 -0.43
CA PRO A 129 -6.25 -23.43 -0.95
C PRO A 129 -5.34 -24.65 -1.21
N PRO A 130 -5.75 -25.88 -0.86
CA PRO A 130 -4.88 -27.06 -0.94
C PRO A 130 -4.25 -27.30 -2.32
N ASN A 131 -5.01 -27.02 -3.39
CA ASN A 131 -4.58 -27.21 -4.78
C ASN A 131 -3.97 -25.94 -5.42
N SER A 132 -3.75 -24.89 -4.63
CA SER A 132 -3.19 -23.62 -5.14
C SER A 132 -1.69 -23.74 -5.43
N LEU A 133 -1.19 -22.87 -6.32
CA LEU A 133 0.26 -22.72 -6.53
C LEU A 133 0.96 -22.28 -5.24
N ALA A 134 0.39 -21.36 -4.48
CA ALA A 134 0.97 -20.92 -3.20
C ALA A 134 1.23 -22.10 -2.25
N ARG A 135 0.26 -23.01 -2.11
CA ARG A 135 0.41 -24.21 -1.29
C ARG A 135 1.53 -25.12 -1.79
N ARG A 136 1.60 -25.35 -3.10
CA ARG A 136 2.67 -26.16 -3.72
C ARG A 136 4.06 -25.54 -3.58
N HIS A 137 4.14 -24.22 -3.46
CA HIS A 137 5.38 -23.49 -3.18
C HIS A 137 5.71 -23.41 -1.67
N GLY A 138 4.96 -24.09 -0.81
CA GLY A 138 5.24 -24.17 0.62
C GLY A 138 4.61 -23.06 1.47
N PHE A 139 3.81 -22.17 0.90
CA PHE A 139 3.11 -21.14 1.67
C PHE A 139 1.84 -21.72 2.29
N ALA A 140 1.88 -21.98 3.60
CA ALA A 140 0.76 -22.58 4.31
C ALA A 140 -0.42 -21.61 4.47
N THR A 141 -0.11 -20.33 4.69
CA THR A 141 -1.11 -19.28 4.89
C THR A 141 -0.87 -18.08 3.98
N ILE A 142 -1.89 -17.23 3.83
CA ILE A 142 -1.77 -15.93 3.16
C ILE A 142 -0.74 -15.04 3.89
N ALA A 143 -0.69 -15.10 5.22
CA ALA A 143 0.31 -14.39 6.02
C ALA A 143 1.75 -14.82 5.66
N ASP A 144 2.00 -16.11 5.39
CA ASP A 144 3.32 -16.60 4.95
C ASP A 144 3.74 -16.00 3.62
N LEU A 145 2.80 -15.94 2.67
CA LEU A 145 3.04 -15.31 1.38
C LEU A 145 3.31 -13.80 1.52
N GLY A 146 2.55 -13.11 2.38
CA GLY A 146 2.75 -11.69 2.66
C GLY A 146 4.12 -11.39 3.28
N LYS A 147 4.53 -12.17 4.30
CA LYS A 147 5.87 -12.08 4.92
C LYS A 147 6.97 -12.28 3.86
N GLU A 148 6.81 -13.27 2.99
CA GLU A 148 7.78 -13.56 1.95
C GLU A 148 7.84 -12.46 0.87
N ARG A 149 6.70 -11.86 0.50
CA ARG A 149 6.68 -10.71 -0.42
C ARG A 149 7.55 -9.58 0.14
N ILE A 150 7.41 -9.24 1.42
CA ILE A 150 8.20 -8.18 2.06
C ILE A 150 9.69 -8.53 2.03
N ARG A 151 10.09 -9.76 2.38
CA ARG A 151 11.49 -10.21 2.30
C ARG A 151 12.09 -10.06 0.92
N ARG A 152 11.36 -10.48 -0.12
CA ARG A 152 11.82 -10.38 -1.51
C ARG A 152 11.91 -8.95 -2.00
N VAL A 153 11.02 -8.08 -1.53
CA VAL A 153 11.09 -6.65 -1.84
C VAL A 153 12.31 -6.01 -1.20
N LEU A 154 12.61 -6.30 0.07
CA LEU A 154 13.83 -5.82 0.73
C LEU A 154 15.08 -6.21 -0.06
N HIS A 155 15.19 -7.49 -0.42
CA HIS A 155 16.29 -7.99 -1.26
C HIS A 155 16.33 -7.33 -2.65
N LYS A 156 15.17 -7.15 -3.31
CA LYS A 156 15.09 -6.49 -4.62
C LYS A 156 15.58 -5.05 -4.56
N LEU A 157 15.38 -4.37 -3.44
CA LEU A 157 15.75 -2.97 -3.22
C LEU A 157 17.15 -2.79 -2.59
N ALA A 158 17.89 -3.88 -2.34
CA ALA A 158 19.17 -3.88 -1.64
C ALA A 158 19.08 -3.23 -0.25
N LEU A 159 18.01 -3.55 0.48
CA LEU A 159 17.70 -3.02 1.81
C LEU A 159 17.87 -4.06 2.93
N GLU A 160 18.23 -5.30 2.59
CA GLU A 160 18.29 -6.44 3.53
C GLU A 160 19.27 -6.25 4.70
N ASP A 161 20.28 -5.39 4.54
CA ASP A 161 21.29 -5.11 5.57
C ASP A 161 20.94 -3.91 6.46
N CYS A 162 20.00 -3.05 6.04
CA CYS A 162 19.68 -1.78 6.71
C CYS A 162 18.23 -1.66 7.18
N GLU A 163 17.30 -2.35 6.53
CA GLU A 163 15.88 -2.35 6.86
C GLU A 163 15.35 -3.76 7.10
N GLY A 164 14.25 -3.83 7.84
CA GLY A 164 13.62 -5.10 8.15
C GLY A 164 12.24 -4.92 8.79
N PHE A 165 11.61 -6.03 9.11
CA PHE A 165 10.32 -6.04 9.79
C PHE A 165 10.30 -7.12 10.87
N ARG A 166 9.52 -6.88 11.91
CA ARG A 166 9.26 -7.84 12.98
C ARG A 166 7.91 -8.50 12.74
N VAL A 167 7.81 -9.78 13.10
CA VAL A 167 6.57 -10.55 13.01
C VAL A 167 6.12 -10.87 14.43
N TYR A 168 4.87 -10.49 14.73
CA TYR A 168 4.20 -10.83 15.97
C TYR A 168 3.02 -11.76 15.65
N THR A 169 2.69 -12.66 16.56
CA THR A 169 1.53 -13.56 16.46
C THR A 169 0.72 -13.41 17.73
N ILE A 170 -0.59 -13.45 17.61
CA ILE A 170 -1.51 -13.41 18.75
C ILE A 170 -1.84 -14.86 19.08
N GLU A 171 -1.54 -15.26 20.31
CA GLU A 171 -1.88 -16.57 20.86
C GLU A 171 -2.93 -16.37 21.96
N GLU A 172 -3.88 -17.29 22.07
CA GLU A 172 -4.83 -17.29 23.19
C GLU A 172 -4.11 -17.80 24.46
N GLU A 173 -4.16 -17.03 25.55
CA GLU A 173 -3.81 -17.55 26.87
C GLU A 173 -4.81 -18.64 27.23
N HIS A 174 -4.30 -19.85 27.49
CA HIS A 174 -5.08 -21.03 27.88
C HIS A 174 -5.39 -21.01 29.38
#